data_AF-A0A7X2I2J9-F1
#
_entry.id   AF-A0A7X2I2J9-F1
#
_cell.length_a   1.000
_cell.length_b   1.000
_cell.length_c   1.000
_cell.angle_alpha   90.00
_cell.angle_beta   90.00
_cell.angle_gamma   90.00
#
_symmetry.space_group_name_H-M   'P 1'
#
loop_
_entity.id
_entity.type
_entity.pdbx_description
1 polymer ?
#
loop_
_entity_poly.entity_id
_entity_poly.type
_entity_poly.pdbx_seq_one_letter_code
_entity_poly.pdbx_strand_id
1 'polypeptide(L)'
;MRLLAASALCAASLLAAPTVFAHGDAKPQHGGIVRTASDLSFELVAAADGATLYVIDHGKDYDTAGVSGKLTVLNGADKSEADLKPAGGNKLEAKGVKLGKGAKAVAALQTADKKTVTVRFTVK
;
A
#
# COMPACT_ATOMS: atom_id res chain seq x y z
N MET A 1 30.16 -50.43 47.81
CA MET A 1 30.42 -49.08 48.34
C MET A 1 31.38 -48.34 47.42
N ARG A 2 30.87 -47.42 46.60
CA ARG A 2 31.42 -46.09 46.24
C ARG A 2 30.63 -45.54 45.06
N LEU A 3 30.00 -44.39 45.30
CA LEU A 3 29.27 -43.57 44.33
C LEU A 3 30.22 -43.04 43.25
N LEU A 4 29.68 -42.71 42.07
CA LEU A 4 29.98 -41.48 41.33
C LEU A 4 28.92 -41.26 40.24
N ALA A 5 28.14 -40.20 40.43
CA ALA A 5 27.22 -39.62 39.46
C ALA A 5 28.01 -38.91 38.34
N ALA A 6 27.50 -38.90 37.12
CA ALA A 6 27.99 -38.01 36.06
C ALA A 6 26.88 -37.66 35.04
N SER A 7 26.29 -36.49 35.31
CA SER A 7 25.97 -35.42 34.36
C SER A 7 25.03 -35.67 33.18
N ALA A 8 23.82 -35.12 33.34
CA ALA A 8 22.91 -34.74 32.27
C ALA A 8 23.45 -33.57 31.44
N LEU A 9 23.22 -33.59 30.12
CA LEU A 9 22.93 -32.37 29.35
C LEU A 9 22.22 -32.71 28.03
N CYS A 10 20.89 -32.77 28.06
CA CYS A 10 20.08 -32.72 26.84
C CYS A 10 20.08 -31.27 26.33
N ALA A 11 20.89 -30.95 25.33
CA ALA A 11 20.84 -29.67 24.62
C ALA A 11 19.82 -29.76 23.47
N ALA A 12 18.55 -29.49 23.77
CA ALA A 12 17.55 -29.23 22.74
C ALA A 12 17.66 -27.77 22.31
N SER A 13 18.42 -27.50 21.25
CA SER A 13 18.47 -26.19 20.61
C SER A 13 17.15 -25.94 19.87
N LEU A 14 16.21 -25.25 20.53
CA LEU A 14 15.10 -24.61 19.83
C LEU A 14 15.68 -23.53 18.91
N LEU A 15 15.69 -23.80 17.62
CA LEU A 15 15.85 -22.79 16.58
C LEU A 15 14.64 -21.85 16.66
N ALA A 16 14.76 -20.77 17.44
CA ALA A 16 13.88 -19.63 17.31
C ALA A 16 14.15 -19.02 15.93
N ALA A 17 13.24 -19.25 14.98
CA ALA A 17 13.27 -18.53 13.71
C ALA A 17 13.21 -17.03 14.02
N PRO A 18 14.13 -16.20 13.49
CA PRO A 18 13.99 -14.76 13.63
C PRO A 18 12.69 -14.36 12.94
N THR A 19 11.74 -13.82 13.72
CA THR A 19 10.62 -13.07 13.18
C THR A 19 11.23 -11.84 12.51
N VAL A 20 11.47 -11.95 11.21
CA VAL A 20 11.79 -10.80 10.39
C VAL A 20 10.54 -9.91 10.39
N PHE A 21 10.59 -8.80 11.13
CA PHE A 21 9.65 -7.71 10.96
C PHE A 21 9.97 -7.06 9.61
N ALA A 22 9.52 -7.69 8.52
CA ALA A 22 9.24 -6.94 7.32
C ALA A 22 8.31 -5.80 7.77
N HIS A 23 8.63 -4.55 7.43
CA HIS A 23 7.78 -3.41 7.69
C HIS A 23 6.40 -3.76 7.09
N GLY A 24 5.45 -4.19 7.94
CA GLY A 24 4.22 -4.80 7.46
C GLY A 24 3.52 -3.83 6.55
N ASP A 25 2.95 -4.32 5.44
CA ASP A 25 2.19 -3.48 4.51
C ASP A 25 1.27 -2.54 5.30
N ALA A 26 1.31 -1.25 4.98
CA ALA A 26 0.49 -0.27 5.68
C ALA A 26 -0.97 -0.73 5.67
N LYS A 27 -1.61 -0.69 6.84
CA LYS A 27 -3.01 -1.11 6.99
C LYS A 27 -3.91 -0.06 6.33
N PRO A 28 -5.01 -0.48 5.66
CA PRO A 28 -6.02 0.46 5.19
C PRO A 28 -6.55 1.31 6.35
N GLN A 29 -6.54 2.62 6.20
CA GLN A 29 -7.03 3.59 7.18
C GLN A 29 -8.43 4.10 6.83
N HIS A 30 -8.82 3.98 5.56
CA HIS A 30 -10.04 4.55 4.99
C HIS A 30 -10.95 3.47 4.37
N GLY A 31 -10.66 2.19 4.64
CA GLY A 31 -11.41 1.06 4.10
C GLY A 31 -11.10 0.74 2.62
N GLY A 32 -10.01 1.30 2.11
CA GLY A 32 -9.55 1.08 0.74
C GLY A 32 -8.55 -0.06 0.60
N ILE A 33 -7.79 0.01 -0.48
CA ILE A 33 -6.80 -1.00 -0.87
C ILE A 33 -5.44 -0.36 -0.82
N VAL A 34 -4.57 -0.91 0.03
CA VAL A 34 -3.23 -0.37 0.23
C VAL A 34 -2.20 -1.08 -0.65
N ARG A 35 -1.31 -0.29 -1.25
CA ARG A 35 -0.13 -0.75 -1.96
C ARG A 35 1.05 0.17 -1.66
N THR A 36 2.23 -0.42 -1.52
CA THR A 36 3.47 0.34 -1.31
C THR A 36 4.26 0.38 -2.61
N ALA A 37 4.82 1.56 -2.93
CA ALA A 37 5.71 1.78 -4.06
C ALA A 37 6.61 2.97 -3.77
N SER A 38 7.90 2.89 -4.13
CA SER A 38 8.87 3.98 -3.90
C SER A 38 8.87 4.47 -2.44
N ASP A 39 8.85 3.54 -1.48
CA ASP A 39 8.78 3.76 -0.02
C ASP A 39 7.53 4.51 0.50
N LEU A 40 6.60 4.87 -0.38
CA LEU A 40 5.31 5.46 -0.05
C LEU A 40 4.22 4.37 -0.02
N SER A 41 3.27 4.53 0.88
CA SER A 41 2.04 3.74 0.93
C SER A 41 0.89 4.51 0.31
N PHE A 42 0.13 3.83 -0.54
CA PHE A 42 -0.99 4.41 -1.27
C PHE A 42 -2.25 3.63 -0.95
N GLU A 43 -3.29 4.31 -0.47
CA GLU A 43 -4.60 3.70 -0.24
C GLU A 43 -5.60 4.20 -1.27
N LEU A 44 -6.07 3.30 -2.14
CA LEU A 44 -7.11 3.59 -3.12
C LEU A 44 -8.48 3.28 -2.53
N VAL A 45 -9.35 4.29 -2.48
CA VAL A 45 -10.70 4.23 -1.90
C VAL A 45 -11.71 4.59 -2.98
N ALA A 46 -12.79 3.79 -3.10
CA ALA A 46 -13.90 4.14 -3.97
C ALA A 46 -14.70 5.31 -3.36
N ALA A 47 -15.05 6.28 -4.19
CA ALA A 47 -15.91 7.41 -3.82
C ALA A 47 -17.19 7.40 -4.66
N ALA A 48 -18.19 8.18 -4.26
CA ALA A 48 -19.48 8.23 -4.95
C ALA A 48 -19.35 8.76 -6.39
N ASP A 49 -18.46 9.74 -6.62
CA ASP A 49 -18.22 10.38 -7.91
C ASP A 49 -16.87 9.97 -8.54
N GLY A 50 -16.20 8.92 -8.02
CA GLY A 50 -14.88 8.55 -8.50
C GLY A 50 -14.06 7.68 -7.53
N ALA A 51 -12.82 8.11 -7.31
CA ALA A 51 -11.90 7.48 -6.37
C ALA A 51 -11.04 8.53 -5.67
N THR A 52 -10.64 8.22 -4.44
CA THR A 52 -9.64 8.96 -3.67
C THR A 52 -8.40 8.09 -3.50
N LEU A 53 -7.23 8.68 -3.68
CA LEU A 53 -5.93 8.06 -3.41
C LEU A 53 -5.26 8.82 -2.26
N TYR A 54 -5.11 8.15 -1.12
CA TYR A 54 -4.38 8.67 0.03
C TYR A 54 -2.92 8.26 -0.06
N VAL A 55 -2.01 9.14 0.37
CA VAL A 55 -0.56 8.90 0.33
C VAL A 55 0.05 9.03 1.73
N ILE A 56 0.78 8.01 2.16
CA ILE A 56 1.40 7.93 3.48
C ILE A 56 2.89 7.66 3.32
N ASP A 57 3.72 8.46 4.01
CA ASP A 57 5.17 8.32 4.08
C ASP A 57 5.59 7.86 5.48
N HIS A 58 5.98 6.59 5.58
CA HIS A 58 6.38 5.94 6.83
C HIS A 58 5.40 6.24 7.99
N GLY A 59 4.10 6.05 7.73
CA GLY A 59 3.03 6.24 8.72
C GLY A 59 2.58 7.69 8.94
N LYS A 60 3.13 8.65 8.21
CA LYS A 60 2.73 10.07 8.27
C LYS A 60 2.05 10.49 6.98
N ASP A 61 1.18 11.49 7.06
CA ASP A 61 0.57 12.09 5.87
C ASP A 61 1.65 12.66 4.95
N TYR A 62 1.64 12.23 3.70
CA TYR A 62 2.46 12.81 2.65
C TYR A 62 1.68 13.96 2.00
N ASP A 63 2.19 15.19 2.07
CA ASP A 63 1.53 16.32 1.43
C ASP A 63 1.51 16.14 -0.10
N THR A 64 0.30 16.05 -0.66
CA THR A 64 0.09 15.85 -2.09
C THR A 64 0.09 17.14 -2.89
N ALA A 65 0.31 18.29 -2.24
CA ALA A 65 0.51 19.55 -2.95
C ALA A 65 1.63 19.42 -4.01
N GLY A 66 1.31 19.78 -5.26
CA GLY A 66 2.24 19.66 -6.39
C GLY A 66 2.38 18.26 -6.97
N VAL A 67 1.70 17.24 -6.42
CA VAL A 67 1.58 15.93 -7.06
C VAL A 67 0.53 16.00 -8.16
N SER A 68 0.79 15.33 -9.28
CA SER A 68 -0.16 15.16 -10.37
C SER A 68 -0.14 13.71 -10.86
N GLY A 69 -1.18 13.31 -11.58
CA GLY A 69 -1.18 11.99 -12.17
C GLY A 69 -2.46 11.60 -12.88
N LYS A 70 -2.57 10.32 -13.20
CA LYS A 70 -3.75 9.72 -13.82
C LYS A 70 -4.07 8.40 -13.16
N LEU A 71 -5.36 8.16 -12.94
CA LEU A 71 -5.91 6.87 -12.56
C LEU A 71 -6.57 6.23 -13.79
N THR A 72 -6.03 5.11 -14.23
CA THR A 72 -6.63 4.26 -15.26
C THR A 72 -7.28 3.06 -14.58
N VAL A 73 -8.55 2.80 -14.86
CA VAL A 73 -9.30 1.67 -14.31
C VAL A 73 -9.76 0.75 -15.45
N LEU A 74 -9.48 -0.53 -15.31
CA LEU A 74 -9.86 -1.61 -16.21
C LEU A 74 -10.91 -2.51 -15.52
N ASN A 75 -12.12 -2.54 -16.05
CA ASN A 75 -13.23 -3.36 -15.62
C ASN A 75 -13.56 -4.39 -16.71
N GLY A 76 -12.87 -5.53 -16.69
CA GLY A 76 -12.96 -6.47 -17.82
C GLY A 76 -12.40 -5.84 -19.10
N ALA A 77 -13.26 -5.65 -20.10
CA ALA A 77 -12.90 -4.98 -21.36
C ALA A 77 -13.04 -3.45 -21.30
N ASP A 78 -13.74 -2.92 -20.29
CA ASP A 78 -14.01 -1.49 -20.18
C ASP A 78 -12.81 -0.76 -19.58
N LYS A 79 -12.43 0.36 -20.19
CA LYS A 79 -11.37 1.25 -19.74
C LYS A 79 -11.95 2.62 -19.44
N SER A 80 -11.66 3.14 -18.25
CA SER A 80 -11.93 4.54 -17.86
C SER A 80 -10.68 5.18 -17.31
N GLU A 81 -10.53 6.49 -17.51
CA GLU A 81 -9.40 7.25 -17.00
C GLU A 81 -9.86 8.59 -16.43
N ALA A 82 -9.19 9.03 -15.37
CA ALA A 82 -9.36 10.38 -14.84
C ALA A 82 -8.04 10.89 -14.27
N ASP A 83 -7.86 12.20 -14.28
CA ASP A 83 -6.70 12.82 -13.67
C ASP A 83 -6.80 12.72 -12.14
N LEU A 84 -5.66 12.44 -11.51
CA LEU A 84 -5.49 12.52 -10.06
C LEU A 84 -5.03 13.94 -9.71
N LYS A 85 -5.86 14.67 -8.97
CA LYS A 85 -5.61 16.06 -8.59
C LYS A 85 -5.57 16.20 -7.08
N PRO A 86 -4.68 17.04 -6.51
CA PRO A 86 -4.65 17.30 -5.08
C PRO A 86 -6.00 17.81 -4.58
N ALA A 87 -6.48 17.21 -3.49
CA ALA A 87 -7.73 17.55 -2.81
C ALA A 87 -7.48 17.96 -1.35
N GLY A 88 -6.25 18.39 -1.05
CA GLY A 88 -5.79 18.84 0.26
C GLY A 88 -5.20 17.73 1.12
N GLY A 89 -4.18 18.09 1.91
CA GLY A 89 -3.44 17.15 2.75
C GLY A 89 -2.84 16.02 1.94
N ASN A 90 -3.11 14.79 2.33
CA ASN A 90 -2.57 13.59 1.70
C ASN A 90 -3.43 12.98 0.58
N LYS A 91 -4.39 13.73 0.04
CA LYS A 91 -5.41 13.22 -0.90
C LYS A 91 -5.19 13.67 -2.32
N LEU A 92 -5.31 12.71 -3.24
CA LEU A 92 -5.57 12.94 -4.65
C LEU A 92 -6.98 12.41 -4.99
N GLU A 93 -7.74 13.14 -5.79
CA GLU A 93 -9.06 12.72 -6.28
C GLU A 93 -9.04 12.51 -7.79
N ALA A 94 -9.72 11.44 -8.23
CA ALA A 94 -10.00 11.14 -9.62
C ALA A 94 -11.52 11.00 -9.80
N LYS A 95 -12.13 11.95 -10.55
CA LYS A 95 -13.58 11.99 -10.75
C LYS A 95 -14.00 11.28 -12.04
N GLY A 96 -15.14 10.60 -12.01
CA GLY A 96 -15.75 9.96 -13.18
C GLY A 96 -15.24 8.54 -13.49
N VAL A 97 -14.41 7.97 -12.63
CA VAL A 97 -14.00 6.55 -12.72
C VAL A 97 -14.85 5.67 -11.81
N LYS A 98 -15.01 4.39 -12.16
CA LYS A 98 -15.74 3.42 -11.33
C LYS A 98 -14.82 2.28 -10.91
N LEU A 99 -14.56 2.16 -9.61
CA LEU A 99 -13.83 1.02 -9.02
C LEU A 99 -14.78 -0.16 -8.82
N GLY A 100 -15.09 -0.87 -9.89
CA GLY A 100 -15.89 -2.09 -9.84
C GLY A 100 -15.18 -3.23 -9.10
N LYS A 101 -15.94 -4.19 -8.58
CA LYS A 101 -15.35 -5.41 -8.02
C LYS A 101 -14.52 -6.14 -9.08
N GLY A 102 -13.30 -6.52 -8.74
CA GLY A 102 -12.36 -7.17 -9.66
C GLY A 102 -11.62 -6.20 -10.61
N ALA A 103 -11.89 -4.90 -10.55
CA ALA A 103 -11.21 -3.91 -11.38
C ALA A 103 -9.70 -3.94 -11.16
N LYS A 104 -8.93 -3.69 -12.22
CA LYS A 104 -7.50 -3.34 -12.10
C LYS A 104 -7.36 -1.84 -12.24
N ALA A 105 -6.80 -1.19 -11.23
CA ALA A 105 -6.54 0.24 -11.29
C ALA A 105 -5.03 0.51 -11.30
N VAL A 106 -4.60 1.46 -12.11
CA VAL A 106 -3.20 1.90 -12.22
C VAL A 106 -3.16 3.40 -11.97
N ALA A 107 -2.50 3.79 -10.89
CA ALA A 107 -2.17 5.18 -10.62
C ALA A 107 -0.75 5.46 -11.14
N ALA A 108 -0.62 6.37 -12.10
CA ALA A 108 0.66 6.88 -12.56
C ALA A 108 0.79 8.33 -12.07
N LEU A 109 1.77 8.58 -11.22
CA LEU A 109 1.96 9.83 -10.50
C LEU A 109 3.30 10.46 -10.86
N GLN A 110 3.33 11.79 -10.86
CA GLN A 110 4.54 12.58 -10.75
C GLN A 110 4.47 13.37 -9.45
N THR A 111 5.44 13.12 -8.57
CA THR A 111 5.59 13.82 -7.28
C THR A 111 6.09 15.25 -7.49
N ALA A 112 6.05 16.07 -6.45
CA ALA A 112 6.54 17.46 -6.49
C ALA A 112 8.04 17.56 -6.85
N ASP A 113 8.85 16.55 -6.49
CA ASP A 113 10.27 16.41 -6.88
C ASP A 113 10.46 15.76 -8.26
N LYS A 114 9.40 15.69 -9.07
CA LYS A 114 9.37 15.14 -10.44
C LYS A 114 9.71 13.66 -10.55
N LYS A 115 9.67 12.89 -9.46
CA LYS A 115 9.79 11.43 -9.51
C LYS A 115 8.50 10.82 -10.02
N THR A 116 8.64 9.81 -10.87
CA THR A 116 7.51 9.03 -11.36
C THR A 116 7.26 7.85 -10.44
N VAL A 117 6.01 7.68 -10.01
CA VAL A 117 5.58 6.52 -9.21
C VAL A 117 4.41 5.86 -9.92
N THR A 118 4.45 4.53 -10.09
CA THR A 118 3.34 3.76 -10.65
C THR A 118 2.87 2.72 -9.66
N VAL A 119 1.58 2.72 -9.35
CA VAL A 119 0.98 1.84 -8.34
C VAL A 119 -0.17 1.07 -8.97
N ARG A 120 -0.22 -0.24 -8.72
CA ARG A 120 -1.23 -1.14 -9.30
C ARG A 120 -2.10 -1.74 -8.20
N PHE A 121 -3.40 -1.58 -8.35
CA PHE A 121 -4.42 -2.07 -7.42
C PHE A 121 -5.29 -3.14 -8.09
N THR A 122 -5.81 -4.06 -7.28
CA THR A 122 -6.87 -4.99 -7.68
C THR A 122 -8.01 -4.81 -6.70
N VAL A 123 -9.15 -4.34 -7.20
CA VAL A 123 -10.34 -4.06 -6.41
C VAL A 123 -10.99 -5.37 -5.99
N LYS A 124 -11.19 -5.56 -4.68
CA LYS A 124 -11.72 -6.81 -4.10
C LYS A 124 -13.23 -6.89 -4.16
#